data_AF-A0AAV6TTN0-F1
#
_entry.id   AF-A0AAV6TTN0-F1
#
_cell.length_a   1.000
_cell.length_b   1.000
_cell.length_c   1.000
_cell.angle_alpha   90.00
_cell.angle_beta   90.00
_cell.angle_gamma   90.00
#
_symmetry.space_group_name_H-M   'P 1'
#
loop_
_entity.id
_entity.type
_entity.pdbx_description
1 polymer ?
#
loop_
_entity_poly.entity_id
_entity_poly.type
_entity_poly.pdbx_seq_one_letter_code
_entity_poly.pdbx_strand_id
1 'polypeptide(L)'
;MEDSPRNPKLQQFYDYFVEQWLENTSVPIKMWNCYQKSHRTNNAVEGWHYKLNKLVSKSHPKLKNLIKVLKGEAQFSCLIKNRLTLHMATKSRKPKYIKQDRRIRGIIDGFYVSPNRTSASLKKTLKALAHASKLE
;
A
#
# COMPACT_ATOMS: atom_id res chain seq x y z
N MET A 1 -3.52 1.66 -27.14
CA MET A 1 -2.84 2.63 -26.25
C MET A 1 -2.04 3.49 -27.21
N GLU A 2 -2.72 4.25 -28.07
CA GLU A 2 -2.13 4.70 -29.35
C GLU A 2 -1.66 6.16 -29.35
N ASP A 3 -2.13 6.99 -28.41
CA ASP A 3 -1.81 8.43 -28.42
C ASP A 3 -0.99 8.88 -27.21
N SER A 4 -0.12 8.01 -26.67
CA SER A 4 0.93 8.50 -25.77
C SER A 4 2.09 8.98 -26.65
N PRO A 5 2.57 10.23 -26.53
CA PRO A 5 3.74 10.69 -27.27
C PRO A 5 4.87 9.68 -27.06
N ARG A 6 5.49 9.23 -28.16
CA ARG A 6 6.62 8.30 -28.12
C ARG A 6 7.79 8.98 -27.39
N ASN A 7 7.81 8.87 -26.07
CA ASN A 7 8.86 9.40 -25.21
C ASN A 7 9.78 8.24 -24.84
N PRO A 8 11.02 8.20 -25.37
CA PRO A 8 11.96 7.11 -25.12
C PRO A 8 12.24 6.89 -23.63
N LYS A 9 12.30 7.96 -22.83
CA LYS A 9 12.52 7.86 -21.37
C LYS A 9 11.33 7.21 -20.67
N LEU A 10 10.12 7.49 -21.14
CA LEU A 10 8.90 6.91 -20.57
C LEU A 10 8.81 5.42 -20.93
N GLN A 11 9.20 5.06 -22.15
CA GLN A 11 9.29 3.66 -22.56
C GLN A 11 10.30 2.90 -21.69
N GLN A 12 11.52 3.43 -21.53
CA GLN A 12 12.55 2.86 -20.65
C GLN A 12 12.04 2.67 -19.21
N PHE A 13 11.28 3.63 -18.69
CA PHE A 13 10.68 3.51 -17.37
C PHE A 13 9.64 2.38 -17.31
N TYR A 14 8.77 2.26 -18.31
CA TYR A 14 7.80 1.17 -18.36
C TYR A 14 8.46 -0.19 -18.47
N ASP A 15 9.46 -0.33 -19.34
CA ASP A 15 10.20 -1.57 -19.53
C ASP A 15 10.87 -1.99 -18.22
N TYR A 16 11.58 -1.07 -17.56
CA TYR A 16 12.15 -1.28 -16.23
C TYR A 16 11.08 -1.68 -15.20
N PHE A 17 9.94 -0.99 -15.18
CA PHE A 17 8.89 -1.27 -14.19
C PHE A 17 8.27 -2.65 -14.39
N VAL A 18 7.98 -3.03 -15.64
CA VAL A 18 7.41 -4.33 -15.99
C VAL A 18 8.41 -5.44 -15.61
N GLU A 19 9.65 -5.32 -16.06
CA GLU A 19 10.69 -6.32 -15.82
C GLU A 19 10.97 -6.49 -14.32
N GLN A 20 11.18 -5.39 -13.59
CA GLN A 20 11.63 -5.45 -12.20
C GLN A 20 10.53 -5.74 -11.19
N TRP A 21 9.29 -5.30 -11.46
CA TRP A 21 8.21 -5.35 -10.48
C TRP A 21 7.05 -6.26 -10.88
N LEU A 22 6.64 -6.29 -12.15
CA LEU A 22 5.49 -7.08 -12.59
C LEU A 22 5.86 -8.53 -12.95
N GLU A 23 6.97 -8.72 -13.68
CA GLU A 23 7.38 -10.03 -14.20
C GLU A 23 8.47 -10.70 -13.35
N ASN A 24 9.13 -9.96 -12.46
CA ASN A 24 10.14 -10.50 -11.56
C ASN A 24 9.55 -11.50 -10.56
N THR A 25 9.86 -12.78 -10.75
CA THR A 25 9.42 -13.87 -9.89
C THR A 25 10.05 -13.83 -8.48
N SER A 26 11.19 -13.13 -8.33
CA SER A 26 11.87 -12.96 -7.04
C SER A 26 11.15 -11.95 -6.14
N VAL A 27 10.42 -10.99 -6.73
CA VAL A 27 9.61 -9.99 -6.01
C VAL A 27 8.16 -10.08 -6.46
N PRO A 28 7.45 -11.16 -6.11
CA PRO A 28 6.07 -11.37 -6.54
C PRO A 28 5.15 -10.27 -5.99
N ILE A 29 4.07 -9.96 -6.72
CA ILE A 29 3.09 -8.90 -6.38
C ILE A 29 2.57 -9.03 -4.93
N LYS A 30 2.46 -10.25 -4.40
CA LYS A 30 2.06 -10.52 -3.00
C LYS A 30 2.97 -9.88 -1.94
N MET A 31 4.22 -9.55 -2.29
CA MET A 31 5.19 -8.89 -1.41
C MET A 31 5.10 -7.36 -1.47
N TRP A 32 4.31 -6.79 -2.38
CA TRP A 32 4.20 -5.34 -2.50
C TRP A 32 3.53 -4.73 -1.27
N ASN A 33 4.00 -3.55 -0.85
CA ASN A 33 3.65 -2.89 0.42
C ASN A 33 2.14 -2.73 0.68
N CYS A 34 1.34 -2.49 -0.36
CA CYS A 34 -0.11 -2.28 -0.25
C CYS A 34 -0.93 -3.43 -0.89
N TYR A 35 -0.32 -4.58 -1.15
CA TYR A 35 -1.03 -5.72 -1.73
C TYR A 35 -2.13 -6.23 -0.79
N GLN A 36 -3.37 -6.24 -1.28
CA GLN A 36 -4.57 -6.62 -0.51
C GLN A 36 -4.68 -5.92 0.85
N LYS A 37 -4.12 -4.71 0.97
CA LYS A 37 -4.27 -3.87 2.16
C LYS A 37 -5.36 -2.83 1.94
N SER A 38 -6.04 -2.46 3.01
CA SER A 38 -7.04 -1.39 3.00
C SER A 38 -6.42 0.01 2.96
N HIS A 39 -5.15 0.15 3.37
CA HIS A 39 -4.37 1.36 3.20
C HIS A 39 -3.72 1.39 1.80
N ARG A 40 -3.61 2.60 1.23
CA ARG A 40 -3.09 2.83 -0.14
C ARG A 40 -1.74 3.54 -0.16
N THR A 41 -1.21 3.81 1.03
CA THR A 41 0.06 4.53 1.20
C THR A 41 0.95 3.76 2.17
N ASN A 42 2.23 4.11 2.14
CA ASN A 42 3.27 3.62 3.03
C ASN A 42 3.34 4.40 4.37
N ASN A 43 2.42 5.33 4.65
CA ASN A 43 2.43 6.19 5.84
C ASN A 43 2.64 5.42 7.16
N ALA A 44 2.12 4.20 7.28
CA ALA A 44 2.32 3.38 8.47
C ALA A 44 3.80 2.98 8.66
N VAL A 45 4.47 2.62 7.58
CA VAL A 45 5.90 2.30 7.55
C VAL A 45 6.73 3.55 7.78
N GLU A 46 6.39 4.66 7.12
CA GLU A 46 7.07 5.95 7.32
C GLU A 46 6.94 6.45 8.76
N GLY A 47 5.74 6.36 9.34
CA GLY A 47 5.49 6.73 10.73
C GLY A 47 6.24 5.82 11.71
N TRP A 48 6.34 4.52 11.41
CA TRP A 48 7.14 3.59 12.20
C TRP A 48 8.63 3.91 12.12
N HIS A 49 9.18 4.16 10.92
CA HIS A 49 10.56 4.60 10.74
C HIS A 49 10.84 5.91 11.47
N TYR A 50 9.94 6.89 11.38
CA TYR A 50 10.07 8.16 12.09
C TYR A 50 10.14 7.93 13.61
N LYS A 51 9.22 7.14 14.16
CA LYS A 51 9.22 6.78 15.59
C LYS A 51 10.52 6.07 15.97
N LEU A 52 10.97 5.09 15.19
CA LEU A 52 12.18 4.33 15.46
C LEU A 52 13.41 5.24 15.45
N ASN A 53 13.53 6.13 14.46
CA ASN A 53 14.60 7.11 14.37
C ASN A 53 14.61 8.04 15.58
N LYS A 54 13.43 8.45 16.09
CA LYS A 54 13.31 9.22 17.33
C LYS A 54 13.67 8.42 18.57
N LEU A 55 13.36 7.13 18.64
CA LEU A 55 13.76 6.29 19.78
C LEU A 55 15.27 6.02 19.81
N VAL A 56 15.88 5.82 18.65
CA VAL A 56 17.32 5.61 18.52
C VAL A 56 18.09 6.93 18.76
N SER A 57 17.58 8.05 18.23
CA SER A 57 18.08 9.43 18.44
C SER A 57 19.59 9.61 18.21
N LYS A 58 20.23 8.75 17.41
CA LYS A 58 21.66 8.78 17.09
C LYS A 58 21.91 8.34 15.66
N SER A 59 22.83 9.02 14.95
CA SER A 59 23.26 8.62 13.60
C SER A 59 23.94 7.24 13.59
N HIS A 60 24.78 6.97 14.60
CA HIS A 60 25.53 5.73 14.72
C HIS A 60 25.33 5.08 16.10
N PRO A 61 24.17 4.45 16.35
CA PRO A 61 23.92 3.77 17.61
C PRO A 61 24.83 2.54 17.73
N LYS A 62 25.39 2.30 18.93
CA LYS A 62 26.01 1.01 19.23
C LYS A 62 24.99 -0.11 19.03
N LEU A 63 25.39 -1.24 18.45
CA LEU A 63 24.49 -2.36 18.14
C LEU A 63 23.65 -2.79 19.35
N LYS A 64 24.26 -2.85 20.55
CA LYS A 64 23.55 -3.18 21.80
C LYS A 64 22.37 -2.23 22.09
N ASN A 65 22.51 -0.94 21.80
CA ASN A 65 21.47 0.05 22.03
C ASN A 65 20.35 -0.10 21.00
N LEU A 66 20.71 -0.34 19.73
CA LEU A 66 19.75 -0.62 18.67
C LEU A 66 18.91 -1.86 18.99
N ILE A 67 19.54 -2.95 19.40
CA ILE A 67 18.85 -4.18 19.81
C ILE A 67 17.88 -3.91 20.98
N LYS A 68 18.30 -3.12 21.97
CA LYS A 68 17.43 -2.75 23.11
C LYS A 68 16.18 -2.02 22.64
N VAL A 69 16.32 -1.05 21.74
CA VAL A 69 15.19 -0.29 21.17
C VAL A 69 14.27 -1.21 20.35
N LEU A 70 14.84 -2.04 19.48
CA LEU A 70 14.06 -2.97 18.65
C LEU A 70 13.27 -3.98 19.49
N LYS A 71 13.86 -4.51 20.57
CA LYS A 71 13.16 -5.39 21.52
C LYS A 71 11.96 -4.68 22.16
N GLY A 72 12.14 -3.44 22.61
CA GLY A 72 11.05 -2.63 23.16
C GLY A 72 9.92 -2.38 22.15
N GLU A 73 10.27 -2.06 20.90
CA GLU A 73 9.28 -1.83 19.85
C GLU A 73 8.53 -3.12 19.45
N ALA A 74 9.21 -4.27 19.44
CA ALA A 74 8.60 -5.56 19.20
C ALA A 74 7.60 -5.93 20.32
N GLN A 75 7.96 -5.70 21.59
CA GLN A 75 7.06 -5.88 22.73
C GLN A 75 5.83 -4.97 22.63
N PHE A 76 6.03 -3.68 22.34
CA PHE A 76 4.92 -2.74 22.13
C PHE A 76 3.99 -3.21 21.00
N SER A 77 4.56 -3.62 19.87
CA SER A 77 3.79 -4.12 18.72
C SER A 77 2.99 -5.38 19.07
N CYS A 78 3.57 -6.28 19.87
CA CYS A 78 2.88 -7.46 20.39
C CYS A 78 1.68 -7.07 21.26
N LEU A 79 1.85 -6.11 22.18
CA LEU A 79 0.75 -5.61 23.01
C LEU A 79 -0.39 -5.03 22.16
N ILE A 80 -0.07 -4.25 21.12
CA ILE A 80 -1.10 -3.72 20.21
C ILE A 80 -1.84 -4.84 19.49
N LYS A 81 -1.14 -5.88 19.02
CA LYS A 81 -1.77 -7.06 18.40
C LYS A 81 -2.68 -7.79 19.39
N ASN A 82 -2.24 -8.00 20.63
CA ASN A 82 -3.04 -8.67 21.66
C ASN A 82 -4.31 -7.89 22.00
N ARG A 83 -4.25 -6.55 22.04
CA ARG A 83 -5.44 -5.71 22.22
C ARG A 83 -6.46 -5.90 21.08
N LEU A 84 -5.97 -6.05 19.85
CA LEU A 84 -6.82 -6.32 18.69
C LEU A 84 -7.48 -7.69 18.77
N THR A 85 -6.74 -8.73 19.16
CA THR A 85 -7.29 -10.10 19.32
C THR A 85 -8.30 -10.19 20.46
N LEU A 86 -8.12 -9.38 21.52
CA LEU A 86 -9.05 -9.30 22.65
C LEU A 86 -10.25 -8.37 22.40
N HIS A 87 -10.45 -7.92 21.15
CA HIS A 87 -11.52 -7.00 20.75
C HIS A 87 -11.62 -5.73 21.61
N MET A 88 -10.50 -5.27 22.18
CA MET A 88 -10.46 -4.04 22.95
C MET A 88 -10.73 -2.84 22.05
N ALA A 89 -11.28 -1.76 22.61
CA ALA A 89 -11.63 -0.56 21.86
C ALA A 89 -10.43 -0.03 21.05
N THR A 90 -10.62 0.06 19.74
CA THR A 90 -9.65 0.65 18.80
C THR A 90 -10.17 1.98 18.27
N LYS A 91 -9.26 2.79 17.72
CA LYS A 91 -9.67 4.00 17.00
C LYS A 91 -10.50 3.61 15.78
N SER A 92 -11.77 4.01 15.77
CA SER A 92 -12.65 3.80 14.63
C SER A 92 -12.15 4.55 13.40
N ARG A 93 -12.28 3.93 12.22
CA ARG A 93 -11.94 4.57 10.95
C ARG A 93 -12.96 5.68 10.64
N LYS A 94 -12.47 6.83 10.17
CA LYS A 94 -13.37 7.93 9.79
C LYS A 94 -14.34 7.47 8.68
N PRO A 95 -15.65 7.76 8.78
CA PRO A 95 -16.65 7.31 7.80
C PRO A 95 -16.32 7.68 6.35
N LYS A 96 -15.70 8.85 6.12
CA LYS A 96 -15.28 9.29 4.78
C LYS A 96 -14.36 8.28 4.08
N TYR A 97 -13.40 7.70 4.80
CA TYR A 97 -12.47 6.72 4.23
C TYR A 97 -13.13 5.36 4.01
N ILE A 98 -14.09 4.99 4.87
CA ILE A 98 -14.91 3.78 4.69
C ILE A 98 -15.76 3.91 3.42
N LYS A 99 -16.40 5.07 3.22
CA LYS A 99 -17.20 5.36 2.03
C LYS A 99 -16.34 5.31 0.76
N GLN A 100 -15.14 5.90 0.80
CA GLN A 100 -14.20 5.86 -0.32
C GLN A 100 -13.76 4.42 -0.63
N ASP A 101 -13.39 3.63 0.38
CA ASP A 101 -13.03 2.22 0.20
C ASP A 101 -14.16 1.42 -0.42
N ARG A 102 -15.39 1.65 0.01
CA ARG A 102 -16.58 0.97 -0.52
C ARG A 102 -16.78 1.28 -1.99
N ARG A 103 -16.63 2.55 -2.39
CA ARG A 103 -16.71 2.96 -3.82
C ARG A 103 -15.64 2.27 -4.66
N ILE A 104 -14.39 2.28 -4.18
CA ILE A 104 -13.26 1.67 -4.89
C ILE A 104 -13.48 0.16 -5.04
N ARG A 105 -13.86 -0.53 -3.95
CA ARG A 105 -14.17 -1.98 -4.00
C ARG A 105 -15.31 -2.28 -4.97
N GLY A 106 -16.42 -1.53 -4.91
CA GLY A 106 -17.53 -1.75 -5.82
C GLY A 106 -17.16 -1.63 -7.31
N ILE A 107 -16.27 -0.69 -7.66
CA ILE A 107 -15.75 -0.57 -9.04
C ILE A 107 -14.92 -1.79 -9.43
N ILE A 108 -14.05 -2.24 -8.53
CA ILE A 108 -13.17 -3.40 -8.74
C ILE A 108 -14.00 -4.69 -8.87
N ASP A 109 -14.90 -4.91 -7.92
CA ASP A 109 -15.76 -6.10 -7.88
C ASP A 109 -16.65 -6.16 -9.12
N GLY A 110 -17.20 -5.02 -9.57
CA GLY A 110 -17.96 -4.94 -10.81
C GLY A 110 -17.17 -5.34 -12.06
N PHE A 111 -15.87 -5.07 -12.09
CA PHE A 111 -15.00 -5.53 -13.18
C PHE A 111 -14.73 -7.04 -13.12
N TYR A 112 -14.48 -7.59 -11.92
CA TYR A 112 -14.20 -9.02 -11.76
C TYR A 112 -15.43 -9.91 -11.99
N VAL A 113 -16.63 -9.44 -11.62
CA VAL A 113 -17.90 -10.16 -11.81
C VAL A 113 -18.37 -10.14 -13.27
N SER A 114 -17.97 -9.15 -14.07
CA SER A 114 -18.38 -9.05 -15.47
C SER A 114 -17.85 -10.24 -16.30
N PRO A 115 -18.71 -10.92 -17.08
CA PRO A 115 -18.30 -12.03 -17.94
C PRO A 115 -17.48 -11.59 -19.16
N ASN A 116 -17.59 -10.31 -19.56
CA ASN A 116 -16.89 -9.77 -20.74
C ASN A 116 -15.78 -8.77 -20.32
N ARG A 117 -14.61 -9.33 -19.97
CA ARG A 117 -13.41 -8.54 -19.61
C ARG A 117 -12.58 -8.27 -20.87
N THR A 118 -12.67 -7.05 -21.37
CA THR A 118 -11.95 -6.57 -22.56
C THR A 118 -11.02 -5.43 -22.19
N SER A 119 -10.07 -5.10 -23.09
CA SER A 119 -9.22 -3.91 -22.92
C SER A 119 -10.05 -2.62 -22.76
N ALA A 120 -11.21 -2.54 -23.44
CA ALA A 120 -12.12 -1.40 -23.31
C ALA A 120 -12.77 -1.32 -21.92
N SER A 121 -13.23 -2.45 -21.37
CA SER A 121 -13.82 -2.47 -20.01
C SER A 121 -12.77 -2.22 -18.92
N LEU A 122 -11.54 -2.69 -19.12
CA LEU A 122 -10.41 -2.36 -18.25
C LEU A 122 -10.13 -0.85 -18.24
N LYS A 123 -10.00 -0.22 -19.43
CA LYS A 123 -9.79 1.24 -19.52
C LYS A 123 -10.91 2.03 -18.85
N LYS A 124 -12.17 1.62 -19.04
CA LYS A 124 -13.33 2.26 -18.38
C LYS A 124 -13.24 2.16 -16.85
N THR A 125 -12.85 0.98 -16.35
CA THR A 125 -12.67 0.72 -14.92
C THR A 125 -11.53 1.57 -14.34
N LEU A 126 -10.38 1.62 -15.02
CA LEU A 126 -9.23 2.44 -14.59
C LEU A 126 -9.60 3.94 -14.53
N LYS A 127 -10.35 4.45 -15.51
CA LYS A 127 -10.86 5.83 -15.48
C LYS A 127 -11.77 6.05 -14.26
N ALA A 128 -12.73 5.15 -14.01
CA ALA A 128 -13.63 5.24 -12.86
C ALA A 128 -12.86 5.22 -11.52
N LEU A 129 -11.82 4.38 -11.41
CA LEU A 129 -10.95 4.32 -10.24
C LEU A 129 -10.19 5.63 -10.01
N ALA A 130 -9.68 6.25 -11.07
CA ALA A 130 -8.97 7.54 -10.96
C ALA A 130 -9.87 8.66 -10.42
N HIS A 131 -11.17 8.64 -10.74
CA HIS A 131 -12.13 9.58 -10.16
C HIS A 131 -12.52 9.22 -8.72
N ALA A 132 -12.71 7.93 -8.43
CA ALA A 132 -13.08 7.47 -7.08
C ALA A 132 -11.96 7.60 -6.04
N SER A 133 -10.69 7.63 -6.48
CA SER A 133 -9.52 7.77 -5.62
C SER A 133 -9.26 9.22 -5.18
N LYS A 134 -9.81 10.22 -5.87
CA LYS A 134 -9.76 11.61 -5.42
C LYS A 134 -10.64 11.79 -4.18
N LEU A 135 -10.04 12.28 -3.10
CA LEU A 135 -10.78 12.79 -1.95
C LEU A 135 -11.21 14.22 -2.30
N GLU A 136 -12.52 14.45 -2.37
CA GLU A 136 -13.08 15.80 -2.23
C GLU A 136 -12.89 16.30 -0.79
#